data_AF-A0AAV9GWZ8-F1
#
_entry.id   AF-A0AAV9GWZ8-F1
#
_cell.length_a   1.000
_cell.length_b   1.000
_cell.length_c   1.000
_cell.angle_alpha   90.00
_cell.angle_beta   90.00
_cell.angle_gamma   90.00
#
_symmetry.space_group_name_H-M   'P 1'
#
loop_
_entity.id
_entity.type
_entity.pdbx_description
1 polymer ?
#
loop_
_entity_poly.entity_id
_entity_poly.type
_entity_poly.pdbx_seq_one_letter_code
_entity_poly.pdbx_strand_id
1 'polypeptide(L)'
;MDTSTNNAGGGFPAKHRMADTHNPDTDAAWDISMHAKLKRPNPDAVRLLEVLSFLHPNSIPEFMLRCEANTQVPMPYPASGESYEAAWALLLESSLIETVVGKEELTIHPATQESIAGFESEDELKTALHTVILLLDEAWPRSSFNHIRSRWG
;
A
#
# COMPACT_ATOMS: atom_id res chain seq x y z
N MET A 1 18.02 -66.21 8.94
CA MET A 1 18.37 -64.79 8.89
C MET A 1 17.51 -64.20 7.80
N ASP A 2 16.32 -63.72 8.16
CA ASP A 2 15.41 -63.07 7.25
C ASP A 2 14.94 -61.78 7.92
N THR A 3 15.36 -60.66 7.35
CA THR A 3 15.04 -59.30 7.78
C THR A 3 13.74 -58.88 7.11
N SER A 4 12.61 -58.96 7.82
CA SER A 4 11.38 -58.30 7.43
C SER A 4 11.38 -56.85 7.94
N THR A 5 11.53 -55.93 7.00
CA THR A 5 11.47 -54.47 7.18
C THR A 5 10.02 -54.00 7.39
N ASN A 6 9.80 -53.27 8.48
CA ASN A 6 8.63 -52.43 8.73
C ASN A 6 8.58 -51.28 7.71
N ASN A 7 7.44 -51.09 7.05
CA ASN A 7 7.16 -49.88 6.28
C ASN A 7 5.89 -49.22 6.86
N ALA A 8 6.09 -48.16 7.65
CA ALA A 8 5.03 -47.35 8.22
C ALA A 8 4.61 -46.28 7.19
N GLY A 9 3.51 -46.54 6.49
CA GLY A 9 2.86 -45.56 5.62
C GLY A 9 2.10 -44.52 6.44
N GLY A 10 2.79 -43.46 6.86
CA GLY A 10 2.16 -42.25 7.40
C GLY A 10 1.65 -41.36 6.27
N GLY A 11 0.37 -41.52 5.89
CA GLY A 11 -0.31 -40.63 4.97
C GLY A 11 -0.57 -39.28 5.63
N PHE A 12 0.14 -38.24 5.19
CA PHE A 12 -0.21 -36.85 5.50
C PHE A 12 -1.44 -36.45 4.67
N PRO A 13 -2.51 -35.92 5.27
CA PRO A 13 -3.62 -35.38 4.50
C PRO A 13 -3.15 -34.15 3.72
N ALA A 14 -3.42 -34.18 2.42
CA ALA A 14 -3.20 -33.08 1.50
C ALA A 14 -3.81 -31.80 2.07
N LYS A 15 -2.97 -30.79 2.31
CA LYS A 15 -3.40 -29.44 2.65
C LYS A 15 -4.31 -28.97 1.52
N HIS A 16 -5.60 -28.82 1.84
CA HIS A 16 -6.58 -28.15 1.01
C HIS A 16 -6.05 -26.73 0.75
N ARG A 17 -5.51 -26.51 -0.46
CA ARG A 17 -5.19 -25.19 -0.97
C ARG A 17 -6.55 -24.53 -1.20
N MET A 18 -6.95 -23.65 -0.30
CA MET A 18 -8.11 -22.79 -0.53
C MET A 18 -7.84 -22.05 -1.84
N ALA A 19 -8.67 -22.30 -2.83
CA ALA A 19 -8.71 -21.51 -4.04
C ALA A 19 -9.24 -20.14 -3.61
N ASP A 20 -8.46 -19.10 -3.87
CA ASP A 20 -8.89 -17.71 -3.72
C ASP A 20 -10.14 -17.53 -4.58
N THR A 21 -11.29 -17.43 -3.93
CA THR A 21 -12.56 -17.14 -4.59
C THR A 21 -12.57 -15.66 -4.92
N HIS A 22 -11.89 -15.30 -6.01
CA HIS A 22 -12.00 -14.00 -6.65
C HIS A 22 -13.46 -13.83 -7.12
N ASN A 23 -14.21 -12.95 -6.45
CA ASN A 23 -15.61 -12.69 -6.75
C ASN A 23 -15.70 -11.42 -7.61
N PRO A 24 -15.96 -11.52 -8.92
CA PRO A 24 -15.97 -10.35 -9.81
C PRO A 24 -17.09 -9.34 -9.46
N ASP A 25 -18.12 -9.76 -8.73
CA ASP A 25 -19.22 -8.88 -8.32
C ASP A 25 -18.80 -7.92 -7.19
N THR A 26 -17.80 -8.28 -6.37
CA THR A 26 -17.30 -7.38 -5.31
C THR A 26 -16.42 -6.29 -5.90
N ASP A 27 -15.60 -6.62 -6.90
CA ASP A 27 -14.70 -5.67 -7.57
C ASP A 27 -15.52 -4.60 -8.29
N ALA A 28 -16.58 -5.00 -9.00
CA ALA A 28 -17.51 -4.08 -9.63
C ALA A 28 -18.23 -3.18 -8.60
N ALA A 29 -18.62 -3.72 -7.44
CA ALA A 29 -19.29 -2.94 -6.39
C ALA A 29 -18.35 -1.90 -5.74
N TRP A 30 -17.07 -2.24 -5.58
CA TRP A 30 -16.06 -1.32 -5.09
C TRP A 30 -15.69 -0.25 -6.11
N ASP A 31 -15.45 -0.62 -7.36
CA ASP A 31 -15.23 0.34 -8.45
C ASP A 31 -16.39 1.33 -8.52
N ILE A 32 -17.63 0.85 -8.39
CA ILE A 32 -18.82 1.71 -8.34
C ILE A 32 -18.82 2.59 -7.09
N SER A 33 -18.48 2.09 -5.90
CA SER A 33 -18.51 2.87 -4.65
C SER A 33 -17.36 3.89 -4.55
N MET A 34 -16.15 3.50 -4.97
CA MET A 34 -14.98 4.38 -5.08
C MET A 34 -15.19 5.44 -6.14
N HIS A 35 -15.63 5.08 -7.35
CA HIS A 35 -16.00 6.06 -8.37
C HIS A 35 -17.26 6.87 -8.02
N ALA A 36 -18.12 6.40 -7.11
CA ALA A 36 -19.21 7.22 -6.60
C ALA A 36 -18.72 8.23 -5.56
N LYS A 37 -17.75 7.85 -4.71
CA LYS A 37 -17.13 8.77 -3.74
C LYS A 37 -16.21 9.78 -4.41
N LEU A 38 -15.43 9.33 -5.39
CA LEU A 38 -14.65 10.19 -6.28
C LEU A 38 -15.61 10.77 -7.33
N LYS A 39 -16.11 12.00 -7.11
CA LYS A 39 -17.04 12.70 -8.02
C LYS A 39 -16.63 12.67 -9.51
N ARG A 40 -15.35 12.43 -9.80
CA ARG A 40 -14.79 12.16 -11.13
C ARG A 40 -13.78 11.02 -11.03
N PRO A 41 -13.74 10.09 -12.01
CA PRO A 41 -12.68 9.10 -12.09
C PRO A 41 -11.35 9.84 -12.32
N ASN A 42 -10.50 9.84 -11.30
CA ASN A 42 -9.13 10.33 -11.41
C ASN A 42 -8.20 9.14 -11.09
N PRO A 43 -7.48 8.60 -12.09
CA PRO A 43 -6.59 7.47 -11.88
C PRO A 43 -5.48 7.80 -10.88
N ASP A 44 -4.99 9.04 -10.86
CA ASP A 44 -3.93 9.47 -9.95
C ASP A 44 -4.40 9.43 -8.49
N ALA A 45 -5.66 9.79 -8.23
CA ALA A 45 -6.25 9.71 -6.90
C ALA A 45 -6.38 8.27 -6.43
N VAL A 46 -6.76 7.35 -7.32
CA VAL A 46 -6.80 5.91 -7.04
C VAL A 46 -5.40 5.41 -6.72
N ARG A 47 -4.41 5.67 -7.59
CA ARG A 47 -3.02 5.24 -7.39
C ARG A 47 -2.37 5.79 -6.12
N LEU A 48 -2.67 7.05 -5.77
CA LEU A 48 -2.25 7.62 -4.48
C LEU A 48 -2.88 6.85 -3.32
N LEU A 49 -4.16 6.53 -3.40
CA LEU A 49 -4.87 5.81 -2.34
C LEU A 49 -4.40 4.34 -2.19
N GLU A 50 -4.06 3.68 -3.29
CA GLU A 50 -3.41 2.35 -3.29
C GLU A 50 -2.11 2.38 -2.49
N VAL A 51 -1.23 3.36 -2.76
CA VAL A 51 0.00 3.56 -1.98
C VAL A 51 -0.30 3.81 -0.50
N LEU A 52 -1.27 4.67 -0.19
CA LEU A 52 -1.67 4.96 1.19
C LEU A 52 -2.19 3.71 1.93
N SER A 53 -2.75 2.74 1.22
CA SER A 53 -3.27 1.50 1.81
C SER A 53 -2.18 0.58 2.37
N PHE A 54 -0.91 0.82 2.05
CA PHE A 54 0.22 0.06 2.62
C PHE A 54 0.89 0.77 3.81
N LEU A 55 0.49 2.02 4.09
CA LEU A 55 1.05 2.82 5.17
C LEU A 55 0.23 2.69 6.45
N HIS A 56 0.79 3.16 7.57
CA HIS A 56 0.09 3.15 8.85
C HIS A 56 -1.05 4.19 8.82
N PRO A 57 -2.31 3.81 9.11
CA PRO A 57 -3.48 4.65 8.80
C PRO A 57 -3.53 6.01 9.51
N ASN A 58 -2.86 6.16 10.65
CA ASN A 58 -3.02 7.33 11.53
C ASN A 58 -1.82 8.29 11.58
N SER A 59 -0.75 8.03 10.82
CA SER A 59 0.47 8.84 10.89
C SER A 59 1.27 8.63 9.62
N ILE A 60 0.80 9.25 8.53
CA ILE A 60 1.48 9.24 7.24
C ILE A 60 2.08 10.63 7.03
N PRO A 61 3.41 10.80 7.14
CA PRO A 61 4.03 12.08 6.88
C PRO A 61 3.83 12.51 5.42
N GLU A 62 3.26 13.69 5.20
CA GLU A 62 2.89 14.15 3.86
C GLU A 62 4.11 14.34 2.95
N PHE A 63 5.23 14.79 3.53
CA PHE A 63 6.49 14.99 2.78
C PHE A 63 7.00 13.71 2.11
N MET A 64 6.68 12.53 2.66
CA MET A 64 7.10 11.24 2.12
C MET A 64 6.40 10.91 0.80
N LEU A 65 5.20 11.44 0.61
CA LEU A 65 4.37 11.18 -0.58
C LEU A 65 4.68 12.16 -1.71
N ARG A 66 5.28 13.31 -1.37
CA ARG A 66 5.76 14.32 -2.32
C ARG A 66 7.09 13.84 -2.92
N CYS A 67 6.99 12.98 -3.93
CA CYS A 67 8.16 12.57 -4.69
C CYS A 67 8.68 13.72 -5.57
N GLU A 68 9.99 13.90 -5.60
CA GLU A 68 10.62 14.70 -6.64
C GLU A 68 10.62 13.94 -7.97
N ALA A 69 10.60 14.67 -9.08
CA ALA A 69 10.43 14.15 -10.44
C ALA A 69 11.46 13.09 -10.90
N ASN A 70 12.50 12.82 -10.11
CA ASN A 70 13.55 11.86 -10.42
C ASN A 70 13.28 10.44 -9.88
N THR A 71 12.26 10.24 -9.04
CA THR A 71 11.95 8.90 -8.51
C THR A 71 11.17 8.10 -9.55
N GLN A 72 11.82 7.11 -10.17
CA GLN A 72 11.12 6.17 -11.05
C GLN A 72 10.43 5.11 -10.20
N VAL A 73 9.11 5.16 -10.19
CA VAL A 73 8.28 4.18 -9.50
C VAL A 73 7.64 3.18 -10.50
N PRO A 74 7.43 1.91 -10.10
CA PRO A 74 6.86 0.87 -10.95
C PRO A 74 5.41 1.12 -11.40
N MET A 75 4.61 1.82 -10.59
CA MET A 75 3.21 2.11 -10.89
C MET A 75 3.05 3.54 -11.45
N PRO A 76 1.95 3.86 -12.15
CA PRO A 76 1.65 5.21 -12.62
C PRO A 76 1.21 6.11 -11.45
N TYR A 77 2.09 6.31 -10.48
CA TYR A 77 1.89 7.20 -9.35
C TYR A 77 1.90 8.66 -9.81
N PRO A 78 1.13 9.56 -9.19
CA PRO A 78 1.21 10.99 -9.46
C PRO A 78 2.53 11.60 -8.96
N ALA A 79 3.61 11.40 -9.73
CA ALA A 79 4.94 11.87 -9.39
C ALA A 79 5.17 13.36 -9.72
N SER A 80 4.29 13.99 -10.50
CA SER A 80 4.36 15.43 -10.73
C SER A 80 3.68 16.19 -9.59
N GLY A 81 4.22 17.34 -9.21
CA GLY A 81 3.62 18.16 -8.15
C GLY A 81 2.16 18.53 -8.47
N GLU A 82 1.84 18.86 -9.71
CA GLU A 82 0.47 19.19 -10.12
C GLU A 82 -0.48 17.97 -10.05
N SER A 83 -0.06 16.81 -10.57
CA SER A 83 -0.86 15.58 -10.49
C SER A 83 -1.08 15.13 -9.06
N TYR A 84 -0.05 15.26 -8.21
CA TYR A 84 -0.11 14.89 -6.80
C TYR A 84 -1.11 15.77 -6.05
N GLU A 85 -1.00 17.10 -6.18
CA GLU A 85 -1.90 18.05 -5.51
C GLU A 85 -3.35 17.87 -5.99
N ALA A 86 -3.56 17.61 -7.28
CA ALA A 86 -4.90 17.34 -7.82
C ALA A 86 -5.49 16.03 -7.27
N ALA A 87 -4.70 14.96 -7.22
CA ALA A 87 -5.10 13.68 -6.63
C ALA A 87 -5.41 13.82 -5.14
N TRP A 88 -4.51 14.48 -4.40
CA TRP A 88 -4.63 14.73 -2.96
C TRP A 88 -5.87 15.55 -2.62
N ALA A 89 -6.13 16.64 -3.35
CA ALA A 89 -7.32 17.47 -3.15
C ALA A 89 -8.61 16.67 -3.35
N LEU A 90 -8.66 15.78 -4.34
CA LEU A 90 -9.82 14.90 -4.57
C LEU A 90 -10.03 13.90 -3.45
N LEU A 91 -8.96 13.32 -2.90
CA LEU A 91 -9.05 12.40 -1.76
C LEU A 91 -9.55 13.11 -0.49
N LEU A 92 -9.14 14.38 -0.29
CA LEU A 92 -9.67 15.21 0.79
C LEU A 92 -11.13 15.59 0.59
N GLU A 93 -11.50 16.04 -0.61
CA GLU A 93 -12.89 16.40 -0.94
C GLU A 93 -13.86 15.23 -0.80
N SER A 94 -13.37 14.00 -1.00
CA SER A 94 -14.14 12.76 -0.83
C SER A 94 -14.07 12.18 0.58
N SER A 95 -13.34 12.84 1.49
CA SER A 95 -13.12 12.40 2.88
C SER A 95 -12.56 10.98 2.99
N LEU A 96 -11.76 10.57 2.00
CA LEU A 96 -11.04 9.29 2.01
C LEU A 96 -9.75 9.41 2.83
N ILE A 97 -9.19 10.61 2.88
CA ILE A 97 -8.07 11.00 3.72
C ILE A 97 -8.43 12.26 4.50
N GLU A 98 -7.74 12.47 5.62
CA GLU A 98 -7.83 13.69 6.41
C GLU A 98 -6.42 14.20 6.71
N THR A 99 -6.27 15.52 6.84
CA THR A 99 -5.02 16.17 7.23
C THR A 99 -5.05 16.52 8.71
N VAL A 100 -3.95 16.23 9.41
CA VAL A 100 -3.79 16.63 10.81
C VAL A 100 -3.16 18.02 10.86
N VAL A 101 -3.99 19.01 11.19
CA VAL A 101 -3.56 20.42 11.27
C VAL A 101 -2.39 20.56 12.24
N GLY A 102 -1.29 21.13 11.74
CA GLY A 102 -0.08 21.43 12.52
C GLY A 102 0.95 20.30 12.61
N LYS A 103 0.71 19.14 11.99
CA LYS A 103 1.67 18.02 11.99
C LYS A 103 2.20 17.60 10.62
N GLU A 104 1.63 18.10 9.52
CA GLU A 104 1.97 17.63 8.16
C GLU A 104 1.82 16.10 8.02
N GLU A 105 0.80 15.56 8.69
CA GLU A 105 0.45 14.14 8.66
C GLU A 105 -0.92 13.96 8.01
N LEU A 106 -1.05 12.86 7.28
CA LEU A 106 -2.30 12.36 6.72
C LEU A 106 -2.79 11.17 7.53
N THR A 107 -4.10 11.05 7.60
CA THR A 107 -4.78 9.86 8.11
C THR A 107 -5.71 9.30 7.05
N ILE A 108 -5.69 7.98 6.87
CA ILE A 108 -6.62 7.23 6.03
C ILE A 108 -7.51 6.38 6.94
N HIS A 109 -8.80 6.34 6.65
CA HIS A 109 -9.72 5.52 7.44
C HIS A 109 -9.38 4.03 7.27
N PRO A 110 -9.22 3.23 8.34
CA PRO A 110 -8.84 1.81 8.23
C PRO A 110 -9.75 0.98 7.32
N ALA A 111 -11.06 1.22 7.35
CA ALA A 111 -11.98 0.53 6.45
C ALA A 111 -11.72 0.84 4.96
N THR A 112 -11.22 2.02 4.62
CA THR A 112 -10.82 2.37 3.26
C THR A 112 -9.60 1.56 2.84
N GLN A 113 -8.61 1.46 3.73
CA GLN A 113 -7.39 0.67 3.55
C GLN A 113 -7.68 -0.82 3.37
N GLU A 114 -8.50 -1.40 4.24
CA GLU A 114 -8.93 -2.81 4.14
C GLU A 114 -9.72 -3.06 2.85
N SER A 115 -10.55 -2.11 2.43
CA SER A 115 -11.29 -2.23 1.18
C SER A 115 -10.32 -2.33 0.00
N ILE A 116 -9.39 -1.38 -0.16
CA ILE A 116 -8.45 -1.35 -1.28
C ILE A 116 -7.65 -2.66 -1.37
N ALA A 117 -7.11 -3.13 -0.24
CA ALA A 117 -6.32 -4.36 -0.20
C ALA A 117 -7.13 -5.62 -0.59
N GLY A 118 -8.45 -5.58 -0.44
CA GLY A 118 -9.34 -6.69 -0.82
C GLY A 118 -9.66 -6.78 -2.31
N PHE A 119 -9.40 -5.72 -3.09
CA PHE A 119 -9.78 -5.64 -4.51
C PHE A 119 -8.61 -5.75 -5.48
N GLU A 120 -7.39 -5.50 -5.03
CA GLU A 120 -6.21 -5.60 -5.89
C GLU A 120 -5.80 -7.05 -6.12
N SER A 121 -5.37 -7.34 -7.36
CA SER A 121 -4.70 -8.60 -7.66
C SER A 121 -3.35 -8.69 -6.93
N GLU A 122 -2.83 -9.91 -6.75
CA GLU A 122 -1.54 -10.13 -6.07
C GLU A 122 -0.39 -9.36 -6.74
N ASP A 123 -0.43 -9.21 -8.07
CA ASP A 123 0.60 -8.49 -8.83
C ASP A 123 0.47 -6.97 -8.69
N GLU A 124 -0.76 -6.43 -8.59
CA GLU A 124 -1.00 -5.02 -8.30
C GLU A 124 -0.54 -4.66 -6.89
N LEU A 125 -0.89 -5.50 -5.89
CA LEU A 125 -0.44 -5.34 -4.51
C LEU A 125 1.09 -5.31 -4.41
N LYS A 126 1.78 -6.22 -5.12
CA LYS A 126 3.26 -6.23 -5.16
C LYS A 126 3.82 -4.96 -5.78
N THR A 127 3.18 -4.46 -6.83
CA THR A 127 3.62 -3.25 -7.55
C THR A 127 3.42 -2.00 -6.70
N ALA A 128 2.28 -1.89 -6.01
CA ALA A 128 1.99 -0.81 -5.08
C ALA A 128 2.93 -0.86 -3.86
N LEU A 129 3.14 -2.04 -3.26
CA LEU A 129 4.10 -2.23 -2.16
C LEU A 129 5.53 -1.86 -2.58
N HIS A 130 5.97 -2.27 -3.77
CA HIS A 130 7.30 -1.90 -4.27
C HIS A 130 7.41 -0.39 -4.45
N THR A 131 6.36 0.27 -4.95
CA THR A 131 6.31 1.73 -5.04
C THR A 131 6.46 2.37 -3.65
N VAL A 132 5.70 1.90 -2.65
CA VAL A 132 5.78 2.38 -1.26
C VAL A 132 7.20 2.27 -0.71
N ILE A 133 7.88 1.15 -0.95
CA ILE A 133 9.28 0.95 -0.51
C ILE A 133 10.21 1.98 -1.14
N LEU A 134 10.05 2.30 -2.42
CA LEU A 134 10.86 3.31 -3.10
C LEU A 134 10.58 4.72 -2.58
N LEU A 135 9.32 5.07 -2.33
CA LEU A 135 8.94 6.34 -1.70
C LEU A 135 9.57 6.47 -0.30
N LEU A 136 9.52 5.40 0.49
CA LEU A 136 10.11 5.36 1.81
C LEU A 136 11.63 5.48 1.78
N ASP A 137 12.32 4.82 0.84
CA ASP A 137 13.78 4.90 0.67
C ASP A 137 14.22 6.32 0.29
N GLU A 138 13.47 6.98 -0.57
CA GLU A 138 13.75 8.36 -0.99
C GLU A 138 13.50 9.36 0.13
N ALA A 139 12.38 9.21 0.86
CA ALA A 139 12.05 10.05 2.00
C ALA A 139 12.98 9.81 3.22
N TRP A 140 13.76 8.72 3.22
CA TRP A 140 14.62 8.37 4.34
C TRP A 140 15.83 9.31 4.44
N PRO A 141 16.05 9.98 5.59
CA PRO A 141 17.15 10.94 5.73
C PRO A 141 18.52 10.24 5.77
N ARG A 142 19.16 10.08 4.60
CA ARG A 142 20.47 9.42 4.44
C ARG A 142 21.61 10.09 5.23
N SER A 143 21.46 11.37 5.58
CA SER A 143 22.49 12.18 6.26
C SER A 143 22.45 12.12 7.79
N SER A 144 21.47 11.45 8.40
CA SER A 144 21.24 11.49 9.85
C SER A 144 21.98 10.41 10.67
N PHE A 145 22.69 9.48 10.03
CA PHE A 145 23.55 8.49 10.70
C PHE A 145 25.00 8.96 10.86
N ASN A 146 25.24 10.26 11.07
CA ASN A 146 26.50 10.69 11.64
C ASN A 146 26.53 10.18 13.08
N HIS A 147 27.13 8.99 13.26
CA HIS A 147 27.41 8.39 14.54
C HIS A 147 28.00 9.45 15.48
N ILE A 148 27.16 9.98 16.37
CA ILE A 148 27.62 10.42 17.67
C ILE A 148 28.15 9.13 18.30
N ARG A 149 29.43 8.85 18.08
CA ARG A 149 30.18 7.93 18.93
C ARG A 149 30.11 8.56 20.31
N SER A 150 29.08 8.20 21.06
CA SER A 150 29.03 8.38 22.50
C SER A 150 30.25 7.64 23.00
N ARG A 151 31.32 8.42 23.19
CA ARG A 151 32.56 7.99 23.77
C ARG A 151 32.21 7.77 25.23
N TRP A 152 31.76 6.56 25.55
CA TRP A 152 31.63 6.08 26.91
C TRP A 152 33.04 6.13 27.50
N GLY A 153 33.33 7.26 28.16
CA GLY A 153 34.49 7.44 29.02
C GLY A 153 34.18 6.93 30.42
#